data_AF-A0A4Q9ENX7-F1
#
_entry.id   AF-A0A4Q9ENX7-F1
#
_cell.length_a   1.000
_cell.length_b   1.000
_cell.length_c   1.000
_cell.angle_alpha   90.00
_cell.angle_beta   90.00
_cell.angle_gamma   90.00
#
_symmetry.space_group_name_H-M   'P 1'
#
loop_
_entity.id
_entity.type
_entity.pdbx_description
1 polymer ?
#
loop_
_entity_poly.entity_id
_entity_poly.type
_entity_poly.pdbx_seq_one_letter_code
_entity_poly.pdbx_strand_id
1 'polypeptide(L)'
;MGKIIALLAVFFVLPLTSCSSSASEQAQNTPLAKQQLLGSPVYIQIFKEERKLELFAKVQDKYQLVQSFNICKFSGGLGPKRTEGDFKSPEGFYQIDARHLKPNSRFYQAINIGYPNAYDQAHGYSGKYLMIHGDCVSIGCYAMTNEGISQIYTYVQSAFRNGQTLVDINIYPFRMTEQNMQRHRNSDYLPFWKQLQPGYAYFNEHHQPPMVNVVNGQYVVNRPSALDGQSPSQLAFTQTK
;
A
#
# COMPACT_ATOMS: atom_id res chain seq x y z
N MET A 1 65.92 37.67 -51.88
CA MET A 1 65.19 36.82 -52.85
C MET A 1 65.26 35.39 -52.32
N GLY A 2 64.36 34.85 -51.50
CA GLY A 2 62.90 34.95 -51.54
C GLY A 2 62.33 33.71 -52.25
N LYS A 3 62.35 32.53 -51.62
CA LYS A 3 61.50 31.39 -51.98
C LYS A 3 61.05 30.63 -50.72
N ILE A 4 59.75 30.80 -50.46
CA ILE A 4 58.93 30.19 -49.42
C ILE A 4 58.57 28.77 -49.89
N ILE A 5 58.76 27.76 -49.04
CA ILE A 5 58.10 26.46 -49.19
C ILE A 5 57.16 26.32 -48.01
N ALA A 6 55.87 26.39 -48.31
CA ALA A 6 54.77 26.23 -47.38
C ALA A 6 54.55 24.74 -47.09
N LEU A 7 54.55 24.36 -45.81
CA LEU A 7 54.06 23.07 -45.32
C LEU A 7 52.71 23.30 -44.64
N LEU A 8 51.65 22.89 -45.34
CA LEU A 8 50.27 22.84 -44.88
C LEU A 8 50.10 21.76 -43.82
N ALA A 9 49.99 22.15 -42.55
CA ALA A 9 49.48 21.29 -41.48
C ALA A 9 47.96 21.44 -41.40
N VAL A 10 47.24 20.42 -41.87
CA VAL A 10 45.78 20.32 -41.76
C VAL A 10 45.43 19.94 -40.32
N PHE A 11 44.95 20.91 -39.55
CA PHE A 11 44.32 20.65 -38.25
C PHE A 11 42.88 20.19 -38.47
N PHE A 12 42.64 18.90 -38.28
CA PHE A 12 41.31 18.29 -38.26
C PHE A 12 40.61 18.70 -36.94
N VAL A 13 39.78 19.74 -36.99
CA VAL A 13 38.96 20.17 -35.85
C VAL A 13 37.68 19.35 -35.84
N LEU A 14 37.58 18.38 -34.92
CA LEU A 14 36.36 17.59 -34.69
C LEU A 14 35.34 18.44 -33.92
N PRO A 15 34.08 18.58 -34.40
CA PRO A 15 33.02 19.20 -33.61
C PRO A 15 32.58 18.26 -32.48
N LEU A 16 32.79 18.69 -31.23
CA LEU A 16 32.23 18.07 -30.04
C LEU A 16 30.71 18.23 -30.08
N THR A 17 30.03 17.18 -30.51
CA THR A 17 28.58 17.03 -30.36
C THR A 17 28.26 16.86 -28.89
N SER A 18 27.77 17.93 -28.26
CA SER A 18 27.26 17.90 -26.90
C SER A 18 26.04 16.97 -26.84
N CYS A 19 26.25 15.77 -26.30
CA CYS A 19 25.15 14.90 -25.91
C CYS A 19 24.36 15.60 -24.81
N SER A 20 23.17 16.08 -25.14
CA SER A 20 22.19 16.51 -24.15
C SER A 20 21.71 15.27 -23.43
N SER A 21 22.31 14.96 -22.28
CA SER A 21 21.82 13.90 -21.41
C SER A 21 20.48 14.35 -20.85
N SER A 22 19.40 13.73 -21.33
CA SER A 22 18.08 13.73 -20.73
C SER A 22 18.15 13.04 -19.35
N ALA A 23 18.62 13.80 -18.36
CA ALA A 23 18.43 13.46 -16.96
C ALA A 23 17.01 13.84 -16.56
N SER A 24 16.04 12.98 -16.87
CA SER A 24 14.68 13.08 -16.34
C SER A 24 14.28 11.76 -15.68
N GLU A 25 14.00 11.86 -14.38
CA GLU A 25 13.18 10.96 -13.56
C GLU A 25 13.70 9.56 -13.26
N GLN A 26 14.69 9.48 -12.36
CA GLN A 26 14.65 8.44 -11.33
C GLN A 26 14.57 9.14 -9.97
N ALA A 27 13.36 9.21 -9.41
CA ALA A 27 13.12 9.69 -8.07
C ALA A 27 14.05 8.97 -7.07
N GLN A 28 14.82 9.76 -6.34
CA GLN A 28 15.89 9.34 -5.44
C GLN A 28 15.33 8.62 -4.20
N ASN A 29 15.11 7.31 -4.30
CA ASN A 29 14.82 6.44 -3.15
C ASN A 29 16.13 5.94 -2.51
N THR A 30 16.95 6.85 -1.99
CA THR A 30 18.20 6.47 -1.32
C THR A 30 17.92 5.79 0.03
N PRO A 31 18.78 4.86 0.50
CA PRO A 31 18.62 4.21 1.81
C PRO A 31 18.51 5.21 2.98
N LEU A 32 19.22 6.34 2.89
CA LEU A 32 19.18 7.41 3.89
C LEU A 32 17.80 8.08 3.96
N ALA A 33 17.17 8.35 2.81
CA ALA A 33 15.82 8.91 2.75
C ALA A 33 14.77 7.94 3.32
N LYS A 34 14.92 6.63 3.08
CA LYS A 34 14.02 5.62 3.67
C LYS A 34 14.14 5.59 5.20
N GLN A 35 15.37 5.62 5.73
CA GLN A 35 15.58 5.59 7.18
C GLN A 35 14.99 6.81 7.90
N GLN A 36 14.95 7.97 7.23
CA GLN A 36 14.29 9.17 7.75
C GLN A 36 12.77 9.03 7.89
N LEU A 37 12.14 8.10 7.17
CA LEU A 37 10.69 7.84 7.23
C LEU A 37 10.29 6.91 8.39
N LEU A 38 11.25 6.32 9.10
CA LEU A 38 10.94 5.49 10.27
C LEU A 38 10.21 6.32 11.35
N GLY A 39 9.09 5.78 11.84
CA GLY A 39 8.22 6.46 12.80
C GLY A 39 7.17 7.37 12.17
N SER A 40 7.23 7.64 10.86
CA SER A 40 6.13 8.33 10.18
C SER A 40 4.90 7.43 10.11
N PRO A 41 3.67 7.99 10.08
CA PRO A 41 2.48 7.19 9.86
C PRO A 41 2.57 6.35 8.58
N VAL A 42 2.19 5.08 8.64
CA VAL A 42 2.27 4.14 7.52
C VAL A 42 0.92 3.64 7.06
N TYR A 43 0.91 3.16 5.81
CA TYR A 43 -0.23 2.56 5.14
C TYR A 43 0.26 1.44 4.23
N ILE A 44 -0.51 0.36 4.09
CA ILE A 44 -0.12 -0.82 3.31
C ILE A 44 -1.15 -1.09 2.21
N GLN A 45 -0.64 -1.37 1.01
CA GLN A 45 -1.43 -2.01 -0.05
C GLN A 45 -0.88 -3.39 -0.37
N ILE A 46 -1.76 -4.34 -0.64
CA ILE A 46 -1.41 -5.68 -1.12
C ILE A 46 -2.12 -5.93 -2.44
N PHE A 47 -1.38 -6.44 -3.42
CA PHE A 47 -1.88 -6.81 -4.74
C PHE A 47 -1.58 -8.28 -5.00
N LYS A 48 -2.63 -9.08 -5.09
CA LYS A 48 -2.50 -10.55 -5.17
C LYS A 48 -1.94 -11.01 -6.51
N GLU A 49 -2.48 -10.53 -7.63
CA GLU A 49 -2.01 -10.89 -8.97
C GLU A 49 -0.54 -10.52 -9.18
N GLU A 50 -0.14 -9.31 -8.80
CA GLU A 50 1.23 -8.82 -8.90
C GLU A 50 2.17 -9.43 -7.85
N ARG A 51 1.62 -10.10 -6.82
CA ARG A 51 2.36 -10.63 -5.67
C ARG A 51 3.21 -9.55 -4.99
N LYS A 52 2.62 -8.38 -4.77
CA LYS A 52 3.28 -7.22 -4.16
C LYS A 52 2.61 -6.77 -2.88
N LEU A 53 3.42 -6.41 -1.89
CA LEU A 53 3.02 -5.59 -0.77
C LEU A 53 3.76 -4.25 -0.88
N GLU A 54 3.02 -3.15 -0.95
CA GLU A 54 3.55 -1.80 -1.01
C GLU A 54 3.35 -1.11 0.33
N LEU A 55 4.46 -0.68 0.92
CA LEU A 55 4.48 0.07 2.17
C LEU A 55 4.65 1.55 1.85
N PHE A 56 3.74 2.36 2.37
CA PHE A 56 3.76 3.81 2.23
C PHE A 56 3.99 4.46 3.59
N ALA A 57 4.65 5.62 3.59
CA ALA A 57 4.82 6.47 4.77
C ALA A 57 4.34 7.88 4.45
N LYS A 58 3.72 8.53 5.43
CA LYS A 58 3.23 9.91 5.32
C LYS A 58 4.40 10.88 5.32
N VAL A 59 4.49 11.69 4.27
CA VAL A 59 5.42 12.82 4.11
C VAL A 59 4.55 14.06 3.88
N GLN A 60 4.62 15.02 4.79
CA GLN A 60 3.66 16.13 4.85
C GLN A 60 2.23 15.57 4.91
N ASP A 61 1.38 15.85 3.92
CA ASP A 61 -0.01 15.41 3.87
C ASP A 61 -0.28 14.22 2.93
N LYS A 62 0.77 13.64 2.33
CA LYS A 62 0.63 12.56 1.36
C LYS A 62 1.44 11.33 1.75
N TYR A 63 0.91 10.16 1.42
CA TYR A 63 1.58 8.88 1.59
C TYR A 63 2.43 8.58 0.36
N GLN A 64 3.74 8.45 0.57
CA GLN A 64 4.71 8.15 -0.48
C GLN A 64 5.21 6.72 -0.34
N LEU A 65 5.48 6.07 -1.47
CA LEU A 65 5.96 4.69 -1.50
C LEU A 65 7.34 4.61 -0.86
N VAL A 66 7.46 3.87 0.24
CA VAL A 66 8.75 3.54 0.87
C VAL A 66 9.40 2.41 0.09
N GLN A 67 8.65 1.32 -0.09
CA GLN A 67 9.15 0.12 -0.73
C GLN A 67 8.03 -0.80 -1.20
N SER A 68 8.30 -1.52 -2.29
CA SER A 68 7.49 -2.63 -2.79
C SER A 68 8.20 -3.95 -2.50
N PHE A 69 7.53 -4.85 -1.80
CA PHE A 69 8.04 -6.15 -1.38
C PHE A 69 7.39 -7.27 -2.19
N ASN A 70 8.18 -8.27 -2.58
CA ASN A 70 7.65 -9.49 -3.20
C ASN A 70 6.98 -10.37 -2.14
N ILE A 71 5.79 -10.87 -2.46
CA ILE A 71 5.08 -11.89 -1.70
C ILE A 71 5.53 -13.26 -2.22
N CYS A 72 6.14 -14.09 -1.38
CA CYS A 72 6.57 -15.44 -1.78
C CYS A 72 5.35 -16.30 -2.10
N LYS A 73 4.35 -16.28 -1.21
CA LYS A 73 3.15 -17.11 -1.32
C LYS A 73 1.93 -16.44 -0.70
N PHE A 74 0.81 -16.56 -1.39
CA PHE A 74 -0.54 -16.41 -0.87
C PHE A 74 -1.39 -17.56 -1.43
N SER A 75 -2.54 -17.86 -0.82
CA SER A 75 -3.32 -19.05 -1.19
C SER A 75 -4.71 -18.70 -1.73
N GLY A 76 -5.30 -19.64 -2.48
CA GLY A 76 -6.70 -19.60 -2.92
C GLY A 76 -7.03 -18.65 -4.09
N GLY A 77 -6.04 -18.08 -4.77
CA GLY A 77 -6.24 -17.22 -5.95
C GLY A 77 -7.04 -15.93 -5.64
N LEU A 78 -7.50 -15.24 -6.68
CA LEU A 78 -8.24 -13.97 -6.56
C LEU A 78 -9.67 -14.17 -6.04
N GLY A 79 -10.24 -13.16 -5.38
CA GLY A 79 -11.49 -13.18 -4.64
C GLY A 79 -11.31 -13.13 -3.12
N PRO A 80 -12.37 -12.82 -2.36
CA PRO A 80 -12.35 -12.73 -0.90
C PRO A 80 -12.31 -14.12 -0.25
N LYS A 81 -11.73 -14.19 0.95
CA LYS A 81 -11.89 -15.33 1.86
C LYS A 81 -13.31 -15.31 2.42
N ARG A 82 -13.97 -16.48 2.53
CA ARG A 82 -15.37 -16.56 3.01
C ARG A 82 -15.55 -17.50 4.20
N THR A 83 -14.84 -18.62 4.23
CA THR A 83 -15.05 -19.63 5.29
C THR A 83 -13.75 -20.12 5.87
N GLU A 84 -13.77 -20.52 7.14
CA GLU A 84 -12.65 -21.23 7.74
C GLU A 84 -12.32 -22.49 6.91
N GLY A 85 -11.04 -22.77 6.68
CA GLY A 85 -10.60 -23.90 5.86
C GLY A 85 -10.68 -23.74 4.34
N ASP A 86 -11.11 -22.60 3.78
CA ASP A 86 -11.11 -22.37 2.32
C ASP A 86 -9.72 -22.13 1.69
N PHE A 87 -8.66 -22.15 2.51
CA PHE A 87 -7.27 -21.91 2.13
C PHE A 87 -7.06 -20.65 1.28
N LYS A 88 -7.84 -19.59 1.53
CA LYS A 88 -7.83 -18.37 0.73
C LYS A 88 -7.33 -17.17 1.51
N SER A 89 -6.45 -16.39 0.88
CA SER A 89 -6.04 -15.09 1.41
C SER A 89 -7.12 -14.05 1.10
N PRO A 90 -7.52 -13.23 2.09
CA PRO A 90 -8.66 -12.32 1.94
C PRO A 90 -8.38 -11.16 0.99
N GLU A 91 -9.42 -10.43 0.62
CA GLU A 91 -9.37 -9.17 -0.13
C GLU A 91 -10.32 -8.22 0.58
N GLY A 92 -10.01 -6.92 0.64
CA GLY A 92 -10.82 -5.96 1.38
C GLY A 92 -10.00 -4.87 2.08
N PHE A 93 -10.71 -4.10 2.90
CA PHE A 93 -10.16 -3.00 3.69
C PHE A 93 -10.02 -3.44 5.15
N TYR A 94 -8.80 -3.50 5.65
CA TYR A 94 -8.52 -3.94 7.01
C TYR A 94 -7.80 -2.85 7.80
N GLN A 95 -7.93 -2.91 9.11
CA GLN A 95 -7.28 -1.96 10.00
C GLN A 95 -6.72 -2.70 11.21
N ILE A 96 -5.50 -2.33 11.60
CA ILE A 96 -4.78 -2.96 12.69
C ILE A 96 -4.28 -1.92 13.69
N ASP A 97 -4.08 -2.37 14.92
CA ASP A 97 -3.40 -1.62 15.98
C ASP A 97 -2.17 -2.38 16.49
N ALA A 98 -1.45 -1.82 17.47
CA ALA A 98 -0.25 -2.41 18.03
C ALA A 98 -0.42 -3.86 18.56
N ARG A 99 -1.64 -4.28 18.96
CA ARG A 99 -1.91 -5.64 19.47
C ARG A 99 -1.83 -6.70 18.38
N HIS A 100 -1.94 -6.28 17.12
CA HIS A 100 -1.85 -7.15 15.94
C HIS A 100 -0.41 -7.54 15.59
N LEU A 101 0.58 -6.84 16.15
CA LEU A 101 1.99 -7.17 15.97
C LEU A 101 2.37 -8.42 16.77
N LYS A 102 2.99 -9.39 16.11
CA LYS A 102 3.45 -10.68 16.68
C LYS A 102 4.96 -10.82 16.47
N PRO A 103 5.80 -10.32 17.40
CA PRO A 103 7.25 -10.35 17.26
C PRO A 103 7.83 -11.76 17.40
N ASN A 104 7.18 -12.63 18.18
CA ASN A 104 7.61 -14.00 18.47
C ASN A 104 6.74 -15.01 17.70
N SER A 105 6.56 -14.78 16.40
CA SER A 105 5.80 -15.68 15.54
C SER A 105 6.59 -16.97 15.28
N ARG A 106 5.89 -18.08 15.05
CA ARG A 106 6.52 -19.33 14.55
C ARG A 106 7.17 -19.16 13.18
N PHE A 107 6.83 -18.10 12.45
CA PHE A 107 7.34 -17.76 11.12
C PHE A 107 8.19 -16.48 11.17
N TYR A 108 9.10 -16.38 12.14
CA TYR A 108 9.94 -15.21 12.43
C TYR A 108 9.16 -14.02 13.02
N GLN A 109 8.59 -13.15 12.18
CA GLN A 109 7.73 -12.03 12.60
C GLN A 109 6.40 -12.10 11.87
N ALA A 110 5.34 -11.59 12.49
CA ALA A 110 4.04 -11.53 11.84
C ALA A 110 3.21 -10.30 12.24
N ILE A 111 2.30 -9.92 11.36
CA ILE A 111 1.28 -8.90 11.54
C ILE A 111 -0.06 -9.57 11.26
N ASN A 112 -0.95 -9.64 12.24
CA ASN A 112 -2.32 -10.08 12.02
C ASN A 112 -3.07 -8.98 11.27
N ILE A 113 -3.71 -9.31 10.14
CA ILE A 113 -4.39 -8.30 9.33
C ILE A 113 -5.75 -7.88 9.89
N GLY A 114 -6.25 -8.52 10.95
CA GLY A 114 -7.54 -8.14 11.55
C GLY A 114 -8.76 -8.71 10.81
N TYR A 115 -8.59 -9.79 10.04
CA TYR A 115 -9.71 -10.55 9.48
C TYR A 115 -10.45 -11.34 10.58
N PRO A 116 -11.79 -11.39 10.58
CA PRO A 116 -12.71 -10.75 9.62
C PRO A 116 -13.01 -9.28 9.96
N ASN A 117 -13.08 -8.41 8.95
CA ASN A 117 -13.51 -7.01 9.14
C ASN A 117 -15.05 -6.90 9.20
N ALA A 118 -15.59 -5.67 9.29
CA ALA A 118 -17.03 -5.44 9.36
C ALA A 118 -17.81 -5.95 8.13
N TYR A 119 -17.22 -5.89 6.93
CA TYR A 119 -17.82 -6.41 5.70
C TYR A 119 -17.90 -7.93 5.77
N ASP A 120 -16.78 -8.57 6.13
CA ASP A 120 -16.67 -10.02 6.28
C ASP A 120 -17.71 -10.52 7.31
N GLN A 121 -17.81 -9.86 8.46
CA GLN A 121 -18.79 -10.18 9.51
C GLN A 121 -20.24 -10.00 9.03
N ALA A 122 -20.55 -8.92 8.30
CA ALA A 122 -21.90 -8.68 7.77
C ALA A 122 -22.35 -9.74 6.76
N HIS A 123 -21.42 -10.45 6.11
CA HIS A 123 -21.72 -11.56 5.20
C HIS A 123 -21.58 -12.94 5.84
N GLY A 124 -21.37 -13.00 7.17
CA GLY A 124 -21.18 -14.26 7.89
C GLY A 124 -19.87 -14.98 7.55
N TYR A 125 -18.87 -14.26 7.03
CA TYR A 125 -17.58 -14.86 6.72
C TYR A 125 -16.84 -15.26 7.99
N SER A 126 -16.14 -16.38 7.93
CA SER A 126 -15.49 -16.99 9.09
C SER A 126 -14.00 -17.28 8.87
N GLY A 127 -13.31 -17.55 9.97
CA GLY A 127 -11.87 -17.74 10.03
C GLY A 127 -11.18 -16.68 10.88
N LYS A 128 -9.87 -16.86 11.09
CA LYS A 128 -9.04 -16.03 11.96
C LYS A 128 -7.57 -16.22 11.63
N TYR A 129 -6.73 -15.36 12.19
CA TYR A 129 -5.27 -15.47 12.10
C TYR A 129 -4.73 -15.41 10.67
N LEU A 130 -5.29 -14.52 9.84
CA LEU A 130 -4.71 -14.19 8.54
C LEU A 130 -3.58 -13.20 8.78
N MET A 131 -2.38 -13.56 8.37
CA MET A 131 -1.15 -12.83 8.74
C MET A 131 -0.38 -12.36 7.51
N ILE A 132 0.42 -11.32 7.68
CA ILE A 132 1.61 -11.05 6.87
C ILE A 132 2.79 -11.55 7.70
N HIS A 133 3.59 -12.51 7.20
CA HIS A 133 4.64 -13.13 8.00
C HIS A 133 5.86 -13.58 7.18
N GLY A 134 6.94 -14.02 7.84
CA GLY A 134 8.16 -14.50 7.20
C GLY A 134 8.09 -15.95 6.68
N ASP A 135 9.26 -16.57 6.49
CA ASP A 135 9.44 -17.99 6.15
C ASP A 135 8.95 -18.44 4.75
N CYS A 136 8.39 -17.54 3.92
CA CYS A 136 7.93 -17.83 2.55
C CYS A 136 6.97 -19.03 2.37
N VAL A 137 6.43 -19.63 3.44
CA VAL A 137 5.48 -20.75 3.41
C VAL A 137 4.09 -20.29 3.84
N SER A 138 3.03 -20.70 3.12
CA SER A 138 1.66 -20.29 3.46
C SER A 138 0.61 -21.29 2.98
N ILE A 139 -0.48 -21.36 3.75
CA ILE A 139 -1.75 -22.05 3.44
C ILE A 139 -2.97 -21.08 3.50
N GLY A 140 -2.74 -19.76 3.60
CA GLY A 140 -3.83 -18.77 3.70
C GLY A 140 -3.36 -17.34 3.99
N CYS A 141 -2.17 -17.18 4.55
CA CYS A 141 -1.52 -15.89 4.85
C CYS A 141 -0.77 -15.30 3.65
N TYR A 142 -0.26 -14.08 3.81
CA TYR A 142 0.74 -13.46 2.93
C TYR A 142 2.14 -13.73 3.46
N ALA A 143 2.82 -14.72 2.89
CA ALA A 143 4.18 -15.05 3.27
C ALA A 143 5.20 -14.21 2.49
N MET A 144 6.09 -13.60 3.25
CA MET A 144 7.19 -12.75 2.83
C MET A 144 8.53 -13.46 3.12
N THR A 145 9.64 -12.90 2.61
CA THR A 145 10.96 -13.26 3.12
C THR A 145 11.13 -12.74 4.55
N ASN A 146 12.03 -13.34 5.33
CA ASN A 146 12.34 -12.85 6.69
C ASN A 146 12.82 -11.40 6.68
N GLU A 147 13.66 -11.03 5.71
CA GLU A 147 14.09 -9.64 5.52
C GLU A 147 12.90 -8.71 5.20
N GLY A 148 12.01 -9.12 4.29
CA GLY A 148 10.86 -8.33 3.89
C GLY A 148 9.92 -8.05 5.07
N ILE A 149 9.54 -9.09 5.82
CA ILE A 149 8.69 -8.89 7.00
C ILE A 149 9.42 -8.10 8.09
N SER A 150 10.73 -8.25 8.25
CA SER A 150 11.50 -7.47 9.24
C SER A 150 11.41 -5.97 9.00
N GLN A 151 11.57 -5.56 7.74
CA GLN A 151 11.44 -4.16 7.35
C GLN A 151 10.00 -3.68 7.55
N ILE A 152 9.00 -4.39 7.01
CA ILE A 152 7.58 -4.02 7.16
C ILE A 152 7.20 -3.87 8.63
N TYR A 153 7.55 -4.87 9.46
CA TYR A 153 7.27 -4.88 10.89
C TYR A 153 7.94 -3.70 11.60
N THR A 154 9.19 -3.38 11.26
CA THR A 154 9.92 -2.26 11.86
C THR A 154 9.24 -0.92 11.58
N TYR A 155 8.79 -0.68 10.35
CA TYR A 155 8.06 0.55 10.01
C TYR A 155 6.73 0.64 10.76
N VAL A 156 5.93 -0.44 10.73
CA VAL A 156 4.62 -0.47 11.41
C VAL A 156 4.79 -0.29 12.93
N GLN A 157 5.73 -1.00 13.54
CA GLN A 157 6.03 -0.85 14.96
C GLN A 157 6.50 0.56 15.30
N SER A 158 7.38 1.14 14.48
CA SER A 158 7.88 2.50 14.72
C SER A 158 6.77 3.54 14.61
N ALA A 159 5.87 3.39 13.64
CA ALA A 159 4.72 4.29 13.48
C ALA A 159 3.78 4.23 14.70
N PHE A 160 3.48 3.02 15.20
CA PHE A 160 2.71 2.88 16.45
C PHE A 160 3.42 3.51 17.65
N ARG A 161 4.73 3.28 17.79
CA ARG A 161 5.53 3.90 18.87
C ARG A 161 5.57 5.42 18.79
N ASN A 162 5.37 5.98 17.60
CA ASN A 162 5.36 7.42 17.35
C ASN A 162 3.94 8.01 17.27
N GLY A 163 2.93 7.28 17.76
CA GLY A 163 1.59 7.83 17.99
C GLY A 163 0.56 7.56 16.90
N GLN A 164 0.91 6.90 15.79
CA GLN A 164 -0.14 6.34 14.93
C GLN A 164 -0.92 5.30 15.76
N THR A 165 -2.24 5.35 15.78
CA THR A 165 -3.07 4.41 16.56
C THR A 165 -3.55 3.23 15.74
N LEU A 166 -3.78 3.48 14.45
CA LEU A 166 -4.34 2.53 13.49
C LEU A 166 -3.55 2.59 12.18
N VAL A 167 -3.30 1.42 11.60
CA VAL A 167 -2.69 1.28 10.26
C VAL A 167 -3.71 0.57 9.36
N ASP A 168 -4.05 1.22 8.24
CA ASP A 168 -4.91 0.61 7.23
C ASP A 168 -4.09 -0.31 6.30
N ILE A 169 -4.67 -1.47 5.99
CA ILE A 169 -4.14 -2.49 5.09
C ILE A 169 -5.21 -2.78 4.05
N ASN A 170 -4.97 -2.31 2.83
CA ASN A 170 -5.90 -2.48 1.72
C ASN A 170 -5.42 -3.59 0.80
N ILE A 171 -6.24 -4.61 0.61
CA ILE A 171 -5.86 -5.81 -0.12
C ILE A 171 -6.74 -5.96 -1.36
N TYR A 172 -6.12 -5.85 -2.53
CA TYR A 172 -6.76 -5.89 -3.82
C TYR A 172 -6.43 -7.18 -4.59
N PRO A 173 -7.34 -7.64 -5.47
CA PRO A 173 -7.05 -8.77 -6.36
C PRO A 173 -5.88 -8.45 -7.31
N PHE A 174 -5.83 -7.22 -7.81
CA PHE A 174 -4.84 -6.69 -8.74
C PHE A 174 -4.83 -5.16 -8.61
N ARG A 175 -3.93 -4.44 -9.28
CA ARG A 175 -4.05 -2.98 -9.43
C ARG A 175 -5.37 -2.64 -10.12
N MET A 176 -6.31 -1.98 -9.42
CA MET A 176 -7.70 -1.85 -9.87
C MET A 176 -7.91 -0.79 -10.96
N THR A 177 -7.04 -0.76 -11.98
CA THR A 177 -7.21 0.08 -13.18
C THR A 177 -8.41 -0.40 -13.99
N GLU A 178 -8.98 0.49 -14.81
CA GLU A 178 -10.12 0.14 -15.66
C GLU A 178 -9.77 -1.02 -16.61
N GLN A 179 -8.57 -1.00 -17.19
CA GLN A 179 -8.08 -2.09 -18.04
C GLN A 179 -8.04 -3.44 -17.30
N ASN A 180 -7.58 -3.45 -16.04
CA ASN A 180 -7.55 -4.67 -15.24
C ASN A 180 -8.97 -5.13 -14.90
N MET A 181 -9.86 -4.22 -14.50
CA MET A 181 -11.28 -4.55 -14.27
C MET A 181 -11.94 -5.16 -15.50
N GLN A 182 -11.66 -4.63 -16.70
CA GLN A 182 -12.17 -5.18 -17.96
C GLN A 182 -11.57 -6.55 -18.32
N ARG A 183 -10.28 -6.78 -18.01
CA ARG A 183 -9.66 -8.09 -18.19
C ARG A 183 -10.37 -9.17 -17.39
N HIS A 184 -10.82 -8.83 -16.17
CA HIS A 184 -11.50 -9.77 -15.28
C HIS A 184 -13.04 -9.62 -15.25
N ARG A 185 -13.64 -8.99 -16.27
CA ARG A 185 -15.09 -8.71 -16.36
C ARG A 185 -16.01 -9.93 -16.27
N ASN A 186 -15.49 -11.14 -16.47
CA ASN A 186 -16.26 -12.39 -16.40
C ASN A 186 -16.09 -13.13 -15.07
N SER A 187 -15.40 -12.54 -14.08
CA SER A 187 -15.23 -13.16 -12.76
C SER A 187 -16.49 -13.05 -11.92
N ASP A 188 -16.82 -14.13 -11.21
CA ASP A 188 -17.88 -14.14 -10.19
C ASP A 188 -17.62 -13.14 -9.04
N TYR A 189 -16.37 -12.70 -8.86
CA TYR A 189 -15.98 -11.72 -7.84
C TYR A 189 -16.07 -10.27 -8.32
N LEU A 190 -16.42 -10.04 -9.60
CA LEU A 190 -16.52 -8.68 -10.14
C LEU A 190 -17.45 -7.75 -9.32
N PRO A 191 -18.63 -8.19 -8.84
CA PRO A 191 -19.48 -7.32 -7.99
C PRO A 191 -18.80 -6.89 -6.69
N PHE A 192 -18.00 -7.78 -6.10
CA PHE A 192 -17.21 -7.46 -4.91
C PHE A 192 -16.05 -6.52 -5.25
N TRP A 193 -15.33 -6.76 -6.35
CA TRP A 193 -14.22 -5.90 -6.79
C TRP A 193 -14.67 -4.49 -7.17
N LYS A 194 -15.88 -4.32 -7.71
CA LYS A 194 -16.48 -3.00 -7.94
C LYS A 194 -16.64 -2.19 -6.65
N GLN A 195 -16.77 -2.83 -5.49
CA GLN A 195 -16.80 -2.13 -4.20
C GLN A 195 -15.41 -1.73 -3.71
N LEU A 196 -14.35 -2.42 -4.13
CA LEU A 196 -12.96 -2.09 -3.77
C LEU A 196 -12.38 -0.97 -4.64
N GLN A 197 -12.78 -0.92 -5.92
CA GLN A 197 -12.22 -0.01 -6.93
C GLN A 197 -12.25 1.48 -6.50
N PRO A 198 -13.32 2.02 -5.89
CA PRO A 198 -13.33 3.41 -5.44
C PRO A 198 -12.25 3.74 -4.41
N GLY A 199 -11.94 2.81 -3.49
CA GLY A 199 -10.89 3.02 -2.48
C GLY A 199 -9.50 3.04 -3.09
N TYR A 200 -9.27 2.17 -4.09
CA TYR A 200 -8.04 2.18 -4.89
C TYR A 200 -7.87 3.47 -5.68
N ALA A 201 -8.93 3.90 -6.38
CA ALA A 201 -8.93 5.14 -7.16
C ALA A 201 -8.66 6.36 -6.27
N TYR A 202 -9.31 6.45 -5.11
CA TYR A 202 -9.11 7.52 -4.14
C TYR A 202 -7.65 7.66 -3.70
N PHE A 203 -7.00 6.56 -3.32
CA PHE A 203 -5.60 6.61 -2.92
C PHE A 203 -4.68 7.04 -4.08
N ASN A 204 -4.93 6.56 -5.29
CA ASN A 204 -4.11 6.91 -6.45
C ASN A 204 -4.24 8.38 -6.83
N GLU A 205 -5.42 8.99 -6.66
CA GLU A 205 -5.66 10.40 -6.94
C GLU A 205 -5.10 11.32 -5.85
N HIS A 206 -5.32 10.98 -4.57
CA HIS A 206 -5.05 11.89 -3.46
C HIS A 206 -3.79 11.55 -2.67
N HIS A 207 -3.25 10.34 -2.83
CA HIS A 207 -2.17 9.78 -2.01
C HIS A 207 -2.50 9.81 -0.51
N GLN A 208 -3.74 9.51 -0.17
CA GLN A 208 -4.23 9.37 1.20
C GLN A 208 -5.06 8.09 1.32
N PRO A 209 -4.95 7.34 2.43
CA PRO A 209 -5.80 6.17 2.67
C PRO A 209 -7.28 6.56 2.58
N PRO A 210 -8.12 5.76 1.88
CA PRO A 210 -9.55 6.02 1.82
C PRO A 210 -10.19 5.77 3.19
N MET A 211 -11.16 6.59 3.60
CA MET A 211 -12.01 6.25 4.74
C MET A 211 -13.08 5.28 4.26
N VAL A 212 -13.09 4.07 4.80
CA VAL A 212 -14.02 3.03 4.37
C VAL A 212 -14.95 2.65 5.52
N ASN A 213 -16.24 2.65 5.25
CA ASN A 213 -17.28 2.14 6.14
C ASN A 213 -18.03 0.99 5.48
N VAL A 214 -18.82 0.27 6.28
CA VAL A 214 -19.72 -0.77 5.78
C VAL A 214 -21.15 -0.38 6.10
N VAL A 215 -21.96 -0.17 5.06
CA VAL A 215 -23.37 0.22 5.17
C VAL A 215 -24.20 -0.80 4.41
N ASN A 216 -25.21 -1.39 5.07
CA ASN A 216 -26.07 -2.43 4.48
C ASN A 216 -25.26 -3.58 3.83
N GLY A 217 -24.16 -3.98 4.46
CA GLY A 217 -23.28 -5.03 3.94
C GLY A 217 -22.50 -4.63 2.69
N GLN A 218 -22.27 -3.35 2.41
CA GLN A 218 -21.47 -2.91 1.28
C GLN A 218 -20.39 -1.93 1.73
N TYR A 219 -19.21 -1.97 1.09
CA TYR A 219 -18.20 -0.95 1.33
C TYR A 219 -18.68 0.40 0.79
N VAL A 220 -18.51 1.45 1.59
CA VAL A 220 -18.75 2.84 1.22
C VAL A 220 -17.46 3.61 1.48
N VAL A 221 -16.90 4.18 0.42
CA VAL A 221 -15.69 5.00 0.49
C VAL A 221 -16.09 6.45 0.69
N ASN A 222 -15.80 6.99 1.87
CA ASN A 222 -16.05 8.37 2.22
C ASN A 222 -14.82 9.22 1.95
N ARG A 223 -15.06 10.47 1.58
CA ARG A 223 -13.99 11.49 1.54
C ARG A 223 -13.68 11.91 2.98
N PRO A 224 -12.41 11.97 3.41
CA PRO A 224 -12.01 12.65 4.64
C PRO A 224 -12.67 14.02 4.68
N SER A 225 -13.59 14.23 5.62
CA SER A 225 -14.14 15.57 5.84
C SER A 225 -13.03 16.42 6.42
N ALA A 226 -12.71 17.55 5.79
CA ALA A 226 -11.69 18.48 6.26
C ALA A 226 -12.07 19.22 7.57
N LEU A 227 -12.96 18.66 8.40
CA LEU A 227 -13.67 19.36 9.49
C LEU A 227 -13.85 18.51 10.75
N ASP A 228 -12.90 17.68 11.15
CA ASP A 228 -12.91 17.08 12.50
C ASP A 228 -11.88 17.77 13.41
N GLY A 229 -12.14 19.05 13.65
CA GLY A 229 -11.48 19.88 14.67
C GLY A 229 -12.46 20.58 15.62
N GLN A 230 -13.77 20.36 15.49
CA GLN A 230 -14.76 20.90 16.40
C GLN A 230 -15.65 19.80 16.95
N SER A 231 -15.29 19.35 18.15
CA SER A 231 -16.18 18.63 19.05
C SER A 231 -17.45 19.47 19.28
N PRO A 232 -18.67 18.94 19.10
CA PRO A 232 -19.87 19.63 19.51
C PRO A 232 -19.99 19.49 21.03
N SER A 233 -19.30 20.36 21.75
CA SER A 233 -19.65 20.65 23.14
C SER A 233 -20.69 21.76 23.19
N GLN A 234 -21.81 21.39 23.80
CA GLN A 234 -22.53 22.17 24.80
C GLN A 234 -23.69 23.10 24.38
N LEU A 235 -24.82 22.81 25.05
CA LEU A 235 -25.79 23.74 25.62
C LEU A 235 -26.86 24.31 24.68
N ALA A 236 -27.99 23.62 24.60
CA ALA A 236 -29.28 24.27 24.40
C ALA A 236 -30.00 24.36 25.76
N PHE A 237 -29.69 25.43 26.50
CA PHE A 237 -30.61 25.99 27.48
C PHE A 237 -31.56 26.96 26.75
N THR A 238 -32.86 26.70 26.88
CA THR A 238 -33.96 27.65 27.14
C THR A 238 -33.92 29.06 26.50
N GLN A 239 -34.93 29.41 25.69
CA GLN A 239 -35.98 30.37 26.10
C GLN A 239 -37.07 30.61 25.03
N THR A 240 -38.29 30.45 25.53
CA THR A 240 -39.59 31.08 25.24
C THR A 240 -39.62 32.35 24.38
N LYS A 241 -40.60 32.39 23.47
CA LYS A 241 -41.59 33.48 23.40
C LYS A 241 -42.93 32.93 22.93
#